data_AF-A0A348G623-F1
#
_entry.id   AF-A0A348G623-F1
#
_cell.length_a   1.000
_cell.length_b   1.000
_cell.length_c   1.000
_cell.angle_alpha   90.00
_cell.angle_beta   90.00
_cell.angle_gamma   90.00
#
_symmetry.space_group_name_H-M   'P 1'
#
loop_
_entity.id
_entity.type
_entity.pdbx_description
1 polymer ?
#
loop_
_entity_poly.entity_id
_entity_poly.type
_entity_poly.pdbx_seq_one_letter_code
_entity_poly.pdbx_strand_id
1 'polypeptide(L)'
;MRCILAVAFAVVLVVAEGKVLPASDVENQQTANQTPQLADLFREAQAAITTFNTQIQEKLNLPNQEEFMNTVKENANTFASNIQQLAHNITEEVSKNPELENILTNLKNKMTEAVDKMTVNPETTEQINQLRARFQEGVQTVMTESENVAKSISSNSEKLQQDITKFTKDAIDMAVQASQNLNNQLQQAATQAPS
;
A
#
# COMPACT_ATOMS: atom_id res chain seq x y z
N MET A 1 6.67 71.30 11.89
CA MET A 1 5.83 70.14 12.25
C MET A 1 5.78 69.19 11.07
N ARG A 2 6.02 67.89 11.31
CA ARG A 2 5.74 66.69 10.47
C ARG A 2 6.57 66.56 9.18
N CYS A 3 7.68 65.82 9.17
CA CYS A 3 7.87 64.35 9.12
C CYS A 3 7.45 63.70 7.79
N ILE A 4 8.43 63.20 7.02
CA ILE A 4 8.64 61.77 6.67
C ILE A 4 10.08 61.68 6.11
N LEU A 5 10.94 60.94 6.81
CA LEU A 5 12.29 60.57 6.39
C LEU A 5 12.19 59.16 5.77
N ALA A 6 12.50 59.05 4.49
CA ALA A 6 12.87 57.79 3.86
C ALA A 6 14.27 58.00 3.27
N VAL A 7 15.29 57.50 3.95
CA VAL A 7 16.66 57.46 3.43
C VAL A 7 17.13 56.03 3.52
N ALA A 8 17.23 55.43 2.33
CA ALA A 8 17.78 54.13 2.07
C ALA A 8 19.23 54.04 2.56
N PHE A 9 19.56 52.95 3.24
CA PHE A 9 20.95 52.59 3.50
C PHE A 9 21.49 51.81 2.30
N ALA A 10 22.40 52.44 1.56
CA ALA A 10 23.26 51.81 0.58
C ALA A 10 24.71 51.88 1.09
N VAL A 11 25.34 50.73 1.37
CA VAL A 11 26.79 50.57 1.57
C VAL A 11 27.12 49.08 1.35
N VAL A 12 28.15 48.59 0.64
CA VAL A 12 29.12 49.05 -0.38
C VAL A 12 29.70 47.76 -0.99
N LEU A 13 30.05 47.81 -2.29
CA LEU A 13 30.75 46.81 -3.10
C LEU A 13 32.18 46.46 -2.63
N VAL A 14 32.62 45.21 -2.83
CA VAL A 14 33.97 44.91 -3.37
C VAL A 14 33.91 43.67 -4.29
N VAL A 15 34.53 43.83 -5.45
CA VAL A 15 34.60 42.94 -6.62
C VAL A 15 35.84 42.05 -6.53
N ALA A 16 35.76 40.79 -6.98
CA ALA A 16 36.91 40.05 -7.50
C ALA A 16 36.47 39.09 -8.63
N GLU A 17 37.07 39.27 -9.79
CA GLU A 17 36.73 38.67 -11.08
C GLU A 17 37.28 37.24 -11.23
N GLY A 18 36.59 36.38 -11.97
CA GLY A 18 37.14 35.06 -12.29
C GLY A 18 36.24 34.10 -13.10
N LYS A 19 36.00 34.43 -14.37
CA LYS A 19 35.75 33.49 -15.51
C LYS A 19 34.39 32.74 -15.63
N VAL A 20 33.58 33.29 -16.55
CA VAL A 20 32.80 32.67 -17.66
C VAL A 20 31.73 31.58 -17.41
N LEU A 21 30.57 31.82 -18.07
CA LEU A 21 29.52 30.94 -18.62
C LEU A 21 28.12 30.98 -17.95
N PRO A 22 27.04 30.76 -18.75
CA PRO A 22 25.84 31.60 -18.77
C PRO A 22 24.70 31.10 -17.87
N ALA A 23 23.74 32.01 -17.64
CA ALA A 23 22.46 31.76 -17.01
C ALA A 23 21.74 30.52 -17.59
N SER A 24 21.45 29.56 -16.73
CA SER A 24 20.23 28.74 -16.66
C SER A 24 20.25 27.93 -15.36
N ASP A 25 19.07 27.52 -14.91
CA ASP A 25 18.78 26.66 -13.74
C ASP A 25 18.52 27.38 -12.42
N VAL A 26 17.41 28.12 -12.41
CA VAL A 26 16.49 28.07 -11.26
C VAL A 26 15.65 26.80 -11.40
N GLU A 27 16.24 25.64 -11.11
CA GLU A 27 15.50 24.38 -10.98
C GLU A 27 15.99 23.65 -9.72
N ASN A 28 15.42 24.03 -8.57
CA ASN A 28 14.98 23.10 -7.54
C ASN A 28 14.36 23.86 -6.37
N GLN A 29 13.12 24.33 -6.57
CA GLN A 29 12.22 24.50 -5.43
C GLN A 29 11.63 23.13 -5.12
N GLN A 30 12.24 22.50 -4.13
CA GLN A 30 11.74 21.32 -3.45
C GLN A 30 10.39 21.64 -2.77
N THR A 31 9.29 21.20 -3.37
CA THR A 31 8.03 20.91 -2.63
C THR A 31 7.22 19.81 -3.32
N ALA A 32 7.66 18.54 -3.17
CA ALA A 32 6.82 17.34 -3.32
C ALA A 32 7.49 16.13 -2.61
N ASN A 33 7.85 16.28 -1.34
CA ASN A 33 8.55 15.24 -0.55
C ASN A 33 7.60 14.17 0.03
N GLN A 34 6.62 13.65 -0.72
CA GLN A 34 5.74 12.58 -0.23
C GLN A 34 5.59 11.33 -1.13
N THR A 35 6.42 11.13 -2.16
CA THR A 35 6.20 10.01 -3.11
C THR A 35 7.37 9.05 -3.42
N PRO A 36 8.59 9.18 -2.85
CA PRO A 36 9.60 8.10 -2.95
C PRO A 36 9.25 6.88 -2.09
N GLN A 37 8.72 7.10 -0.87
CA GLN A 37 8.49 6.03 0.11
C GLN A 37 7.38 5.06 -0.30
N LEU A 38 6.27 5.56 -0.86
CA LEU A 38 5.19 4.67 -1.32
C LEU A 38 5.62 3.82 -2.52
N ALA A 39 6.37 4.38 -3.46
CA ALA A 39 6.86 3.62 -4.60
C ALA A 39 7.79 2.47 -4.18
N ASP A 40 8.67 2.71 -3.21
CA ASP A 40 9.51 1.67 -2.63
C ASP A 40 8.69 0.60 -1.90
N LEU A 41 7.69 1.01 -1.11
CA LEU A 41 6.76 0.10 -0.44
C LEU A 41 5.98 -0.77 -1.44
N PHE A 42 5.48 -0.20 -2.54
CA PHE A 42 4.80 -0.95 -3.59
C PHE A 42 5.72 -1.98 -4.23
N ARG A 43 6.97 -1.60 -4.53
CA ARG A 43 7.95 -2.52 -5.12
C ARG A 43 8.30 -3.68 -4.17
N GLU A 44 8.55 -3.37 -2.90
CA GLU A 44 8.80 -4.39 -1.88
C GLU A 44 7.61 -5.34 -1.76
N ALA A 45 6.40 -4.77 -1.75
CA ALA A 45 5.21 -5.56 -1.60
C ALA A 45 4.90 -6.43 -2.82
N GLN A 46 5.11 -5.93 -4.04
CA GLN A 46 5.02 -6.73 -5.26
C GLN A 46 6.02 -7.89 -5.25
N ALA A 47 7.25 -7.65 -4.77
CA ALA A 47 8.24 -8.71 -4.62
C ALA A 47 7.82 -9.76 -3.60
N ALA A 48 7.26 -9.34 -2.45
CA ALA A 48 6.75 -10.23 -1.43
C ALA A 48 5.58 -11.09 -1.94
N ILE A 49 4.61 -10.48 -2.63
CA ILE A 49 3.45 -11.17 -3.22
C ILE A 49 3.89 -12.16 -4.31
N THR A 50 4.83 -11.76 -5.17
CA THR A 50 5.38 -12.64 -6.22
C THR A 50 6.10 -13.85 -5.62
N THR A 51 6.90 -13.62 -4.57
CA THR A 51 7.60 -14.68 -3.84
C THR A 51 6.59 -15.65 -3.21
N PHE A 52 5.58 -15.11 -2.53
CA PHE A 52 4.48 -15.87 -1.97
C PHE A 52 3.77 -16.73 -3.01
N ASN A 53 3.41 -16.15 -4.16
CA ASN A 53 2.73 -16.86 -5.26
C ASN A 53 3.57 -18.02 -5.81
N THR A 54 4.89 -17.85 -5.86
CA THR A 54 5.81 -18.91 -6.28
C THR A 54 5.86 -20.03 -5.25
N GLN A 55 6.07 -19.69 -3.97
CA GLN A 55 6.19 -20.68 -2.91
C GLN A 55 4.90 -21.47 -2.70
N ILE A 56 3.73 -20.83 -2.76
CA ILE A 56 2.46 -21.57 -2.57
C ILE A 56 2.17 -22.56 -3.69
N GLN A 57 2.67 -22.32 -4.92
CA GLN A 57 2.57 -23.30 -6.01
C GLN A 57 3.48 -24.50 -5.76
N GLU A 58 4.71 -24.29 -5.28
CA GLU A 58 5.65 -25.37 -4.95
C GLU A 58 5.15 -26.27 -3.81
N LYS A 59 4.36 -25.71 -2.90
CA LYS A 59 3.83 -26.40 -1.71
C LYS A 59 2.48 -27.11 -1.93
N LEU A 60 1.94 -27.10 -3.15
CA LEU A 60 0.68 -27.78 -3.48
C LEU A 60 0.69 -29.30 -3.27
N ASN A 61 1.86 -29.92 -3.41
CA ASN A 61 2.01 -31.38 -3.38
C ASN A 61 2.59 -31.88 -2.05
N LEU A 62 2.40 -31.13 -0.96
CA LEU A 62 2.88 -31.55 0.35
C LEU A 62 2.07 -32.75 0.89
N PRO A 63 2.73 -33.67 1.61
CA PRO A 63 2.07 -34.84 2.21
C PRO A 63 1.10 -34.45 3.34
N ASN A 64 1.32 -33.31 4.01
CA ASN A 64 0.48 -32.83 5.11
C ASN A 64 -0.62 -31.88 4.61
N GLN A 65 -1.55 -32.41 3.81
CA GLN A 65 -2.59 -31.61 3.18
C GLN A 65 -3.56 -30.97 4.18
N GLU A 66 -3.92 -31.66 5.27
CA GLU A 66 -4.88 -31.14 6.24
C GLU A 66 -4.37 -29.87 6.95
N GLU A 67 -3.12 -29.88 7.41
CA GLU A 67 -2.49 -28.71 8.01
C GLU A 67 -2.36 -27.56 7.00
N PHE A 68 -1.99 -27.86 5.76
CA PHE A 68 -2.00 -26.89 4.67
C PHE A 68 -3.38 -26.24 4.49
N MET A 69 -4.46 -27.03 4.51
CA MET A 69 -5.83 -26.51 4.33
C MET A 69 -6.23 -25.58 5.47
N ASN A 70 -5.94 -25.97 6.71
CA ASN A 70 -6.24 -25.17 7.89
C ASN A 70 -5.47 -23.86 7.87
N THR A 71 -4.18 -23.89 7.54
CA THR A 71 -3.34 -22.69 7.39
C THR A 71 -3.89 -21.74 6.33
N VAL A 72 -4.26 -22.23 5.13
CA VAL A 72 -4.84 -21.39 4.08
C VAL A 72 -6.15 -20.76 4.54
N LYS A 73 -7.03 -21.54 5.17
CA LYS A 73 -8.34 -21.09 5.66
C LYS A 73 -8.20 -20.00 6.73
N GLU A 74 -7.32 -20.21 7.71
CA GLU A 74 -7.09 -19.27 8.79
C GLU A 74 -6.55 -17.94 8.26
N ASN A 75 -5.50 -17.97 7.42
CA ASN A 75 -4.93 -16.75 6.86
C ASN A 75 -5.90 -16.00 5.94
N ALA A 76 -6.71 -16.72 5.16
CA ALA A 76 -7.72 -16.10 4.32
C ALA A 76 -8.79 -15.40 5.16
N ASN A 77 -9.25 -16.02 6.25
CA ASN A 77 -10.21 -15.42 7.16
C ASN A 77 -9.62 -14.20 7.89
N THR A 78 -8.39 -14.29 8.38
CA THR A 78 -7.70 -13.16 9.01
C THR A 78 -7.53 -12.00 8.04
N PHE A 79 -7.12 -12.27 6.80
CA PHE A 79 -6.97 -11.24 5.79
C PHE A 79 -8.32 -10.61 5.41
N ALA A 80 -9.37 -11.41 5.23
CA ALA A 80 -10.71 -10.91 4.97
C ALA A 80 -11.21 -10.00 6.11
N SER A 81 -11.01 -10.42 7.38
CA SER A 81 -11.34 -9.61 8.55
C SER A 81 -10.60 -8.28 8.56
N ASN A 82 -9.30 -8.28 8.27
CA ASN A 82 -8.49 -7.07 8.23
C ASN A 82 -8.94 -6.13 7.11
N ILE A 83 -9.24 -6.66 5.91
CA ILE A 83 -9.78 -5.87 4.80
C ILE A 83 -11.12 -5.24 5.19
N GLN A 84 -12.00 -6.01 5.82
CA GLN A 84 -13.31 -5.51 6.26
C GLN A 84 -13.15 -4.36 7.27
N GLN A 85 -12.20 -4.46 8.20
CA GLN A 85 -11.89 -3.38 9.14
C GLN A 85 -11.35 -2.14 8.42
N LEU A 86 -10.47 -2.31 7.44
CA LEU A 86 -9.94 -1.17 6.67
C LEU A 86 -11.02 -0.49 5.83
N ALA A 87 -11.90 -1.26 5.18
CA ALA A 87 -13.05 -0.73 4.44
C ALA A 87 -14.02 0.04 5.36
N HIS A 88 -14.18 -0.42 6.61
CA HIS A 88 -14.94 0.30 7.63
C HIS A 88 -14.26 1.63 8.00
N ASN A 89 -12.95 1.63 8.28
CA ASN A 89 -12.20 2.85 8.58
C ASN A 89 -12.27 3.88 7.43
N ILE A 90 -12.20 3.42 6.18
CA ILE A 90 -12.41 4.26 5.00
C ILE A 90 -13.80 4.89 5.03
N THR A 91 -14.84 4.11 5.35
CA THR A 91 -16.23 4.60 5.42
C THR A 91 -16.39 5.68 6.50
N GLU A 92 -15.78 5.48 7.67
CA GLU A 92 -15.80 6.47 8.75
C GLU A 92 -15.10 7.77 8.35
N GLU A 93 -13.93 7.70 7.73
CA GLU A 93 -13.19 8.89 7.31
C GLU A 93 -13.87 9.62 6.14
N VAL A 94 -14.44 8.89 5.18
CA VAL A 94 -15.27 9.49 4.11
C VAL A 94 -16.47 10.24 4.69
N SER A 95 -17.08 9.72 5.76
CA SER A 95 -18.20 10.41 6.42
C SER A 95 -17.77 11.72 7.10
N LYS A 96 -16.51 11.81 7.54
CA LYS A 96 -15.92 13.02 8.14
C LYS A 96 -15.37 13.98 7.08
N ASN A 97 -14.96 13.45 5.93
CA ASN A 97 -14.35 14.18 4.83
C ASN A 97 -14.87 13.66 3.48
N PRO A 98 -16.00 14.20 2.98
CA PRO A 98 -16.62 13.72 1.75
C PRO A 98 -15.73 13.81 0.49
N GLU A 99 -14.69 14.65 0.50
CA GLU A 99 -13.74 14.74 -0.61
C GLU A 99 -12.97 13.42 -0.83
N LEU A 100 -12.81 12.60 0.22
CA LEU A 100 -12.22 11.27 0.12
C LEU A 100 -13.09 10.27 -0.64
N GLU A 101 -14.40 10.51 -0.75
CA GLU A 101 -15.34 9.55 -1.34
C GLU A 101 -14.96 9.22 -2.79
N ASN A 102 -14.65 10.24 -3.58
CA ASN A 102 -14.30 10.08 -4.99
C ASN A 102 -12.98 9.32 -5.19
N ILE A 103 -12.11 9.31 -4.18
CA ILE A 103 -10.77 8.73 -4.24
C ILE A 103 -10.78 7.30 -3.71
N LEU A 104 -11.42 7.08 -2.56
CA LEU A 104 -11.35 5.80 -1.84
C LEU A 104 -12.51 4.84 -2.14
N THR A 105 -13.57 5.28 -2.83
CA THR A 105 -14.73 4.41 -3.11
C THR A 105 -14.34 3.16 -3.89
N ASN A 106 -13.49 3.28 -4.91
CA ASN A 106 -13.06 2.10 -5.68
C ASN A 106 -12.26 1.13 -4.81
N LEU A 107 -11.32 1.64 -4.01
CA LEU A 107 -10.54 0.84 -3.07
C LEU A 107 -11.45 0.10 -2.09
N LYS A 108 -12.40 0.81 -1.46
CA LYS A 108 -13.39 0.24 -0.54
C LYS A 108 -14.21 -0.85 -1.22
N ASN A 109 -14.76 -0.59 -2.40
CA ASN A 109 -15.62 -1.54 -3.10
C ASN A 109 -14.84 -2.81 -3.46
N LYS A 110 -13.60 -2.66 -3.96
CA LYS A 110 -12.74 -3.80 -4.32
C LYS A 110 -12.27 -4.58 -3.11
N MET A 111 -12.04 -3.92 -1.99
CA MET A 111 -11.80 -4.54 -0.69
C MET A 111 -13.01 -5.38 -0.24
N THR A 112 -14.22 -4.83 -0.31
CA THR A 112 -15.46 -5.57 0.01
C THR A 112 -15.66 -6.76 -0.92
N GLU A 113 -15.48 -6.59 -2.23
CA GLU A 113 -15.54 -7.70 -3.20
C GLU A 113 -14.53 -8.81 -2.88
N ALA A 114 -13.32 -8.45 -2.45
CA ALA A 114 -12.30 -9.42 -2.05
C ALA A 114 -12.73 -10.21 -0.80
N VAL A 115 -13.29 -9.52 0.20
CA VAL A 115 -13.84 -10.16 1.42
C VAL A 115 -14.96 -11.14 1.07
N ASP A 116 -15.91 -10.74 0.23
CA ASP A 116 -17.04 -11.59 -0.16
C ASP A 116 -16.58 -12.86 -0.88
N LYS A 117 -15.55 -12.75 -1.73
CA LYS A 117 -14.93 -13.90 -2.41
C LYS A 117 -14.22 -14.85 -1.44
N MET A 118 -13.57 -14.31 -0.41
CA MET A 118 -12.79 -15.10 0.56
C MET A 118 -13.63 -15.70 1.69
N THR A 119 -14.82 -15.15 1.96
CA THR A 119 -15.72 -15.62 3.02
C THR A 119 -16.47 -16.87 2.58
N VAL A 120 -15.74 -17.97 2.49
CA VAL A 120 -16.28 -19.31 2.21
C VAL A 120 -15.85 -20.27 3.31
N ASN A 121 -16.69 -21.27 3.60
CA ASN A 121 -16.34 -22.37 4.49
C ASN A 121 -15.97 -23.60 3.63
N PRO A 122 -14.72 -23.72 3.18
CA PRO A 122 -14.31 -24.83 2.33
C PRO A 122 -14.27 -26.13 3.13
N GLU A 123 -14.75 -27.22 2.51
CA GLU A 123 -14.80 -28.58 3.08
C GLU A 123 -14.02 -29.59 2.24
N THR A 124 -13.56 -29.19 1.05
CA THR A 124 -12.85 -30.06 0.10
C THR A 124 -11.54 -29.44 -0.37
N THR A 125 -10.60 -30.28 -0.83
CA THR A 125 -9.34 -29.86 -1.45
C THR A 125 -9.54 -28.85 -2.56
N GLU A 126 -10.54 -29.08 -3.41
CA GLU A 126 -10.86 -28.18 -4.52
C GLU A 126 -11.31 -26.80 -4.03
N GLN A 127 -12.20 -26.75 -3.03
CA GLN A 127 -12.66 -25.49 -2.44
C GLN A 127 -11.52 -24.73 -1.73
N ILE A 128 -10.56 -25.44 -1.14
CA ILE A 128 -9.35 -24.83 -0.56
C ILE A 128 -8.45 -24.26 -1.66
N ASN A 129 -8.25 -24.97 -2.77
CA ASN A 129 -7.50 -24.45 -3.91
C ASN A 129 -8.15 -23.19 -4.50
N GLN A 130 -9.48 -23.16 -4.53
CA GLN A 130 -10.25 -21.97 -4.92
C GLN A 130 -10.10 -20.85 -3.89
N LEU A 131 -10.21 -21.13 -2.59
CA LEU A 131 -10.02 -20.15 -1.52
C LEU A 131 -8.62 -19.53 -1.61
N ARG A 132 -7.59 -20.35 -1.81
CA ARG A 132 -6.24 -19.87 -2.06
C ARG A 132 -6.17 -18.94 -3.27
N ALA A 133 -6.74 -19.33 -4.40
CA ALA A 133 -6.71 -18.49 -5.60
C ALA A 133 -7.41 -17.14 -5.33
N ARG A 134 -8.53 -17.14 -4.61
CA ARG A 134 -9.25 -15.93 -4.20
C ARG A 134 -8.45 -15.10 -3.20
N PHE A 135 -7.70 -15.73 -2.30
CA PHE A 135 -6.76 -15.03 -1.42
C PHE A 135 -5.66 -14.31 -2.23
N GLN A 136 -5.03 -15.01 -3.18
CA GLN A 136 -4.03 -14.42 -4.06
C GLN A 136 -4.59 -13.24 -4.87
N GLU A 137 -5.78 -13.42 -5.44
CA GLU A 137 -6.51 -12.37 -6.16
C GLU A 137 -6.83 -11.18 -5.24
N GLY A 138 -7.30 -11.44 -4.01
CA GLY A 138 -7.64 -10.41 -3.03
C GLY A 138 -6.43 -9.58 -2.64
N VAL A 139 -5.30 -10.23 -2.31
CA VAL A 139 -4.03 -9.56 -2.00
C VAL A 139 -3.58 -8.68 -3.17
N GLN A 140 -3.60 -9.21 -4.39
CA GLN A 140 -3.20 -8.45 -5.59
C GLN A 140 -4.15 -7.27 -5.87
N THR A 141 -5.46 -7.47 -5.64
CA THR A 141 -6.48 -6.43 -5.85
C THR A 141 -6.26 -5.27 -4.88
N VAL A 142 -6.08 -5.57 -3.59
CA VAL A 142 -5.78 -4.54 -2.57
C VAL A 142 -4.52 -3.77 -2.93
N MET A 143 -3.46 -4.46 -3.36
CA MET A 143 -2.22 -3.82 -3.80
C MET A 143 -2.44 -2.86 -4.99
N THR A 144 -3.12 -3.35 -6.02
CA THR A 144 -3.32 -2.62 -7.28
C THR A 144 -4.19 -1.38 -7.06
N GLU A 145 -5.28 -1.52 -6.31
CA GLU A 145 -6.17 -0.38 -6.05
C GLU A 145 -5.53 0.63 -5.09
N SER A 146 -4.68 0.19 -4.17
CA SER A 146 -3.87 1.10 -3.35
C SER A 146 -2.92 1.92 -4.23
N GLU A 147 -2.31 1.32 -5.25
CA GLU A 147 -1.46 2.03 -6.20
C GLU A 147 -2.24 3.07 -7.02
N ASN A 148 -3.47 2.73 -7.42
CA ASN A 148 -4.37 3.67 -8.10
C ASN A 148 -4.74 4.87 -7.21
N VAL A 149 -5.04 4.60 -5.94
CA VAL A 149 -5.31 5.64 -4.94
C VAL A 149 -4.08 6.52 -4.71
N ALA A 150 -2.89 5.92 -4.60
CA ALA A 150 -1.63 6.64 -4.42
C ALA A 150 -1.34 7.63 -5.56
N LYS A 151 -1.62 7.23 -6.81
CA LYS A 151 -1.46 8.09 -7.99
C LYS A 151 -2.34 9.34 -7.93
N SER A 152 -3.47 9.26 -7.23
CA SER A 152 -4.41 10.37 -7.06
C SER A 152 -3.97 11.39 -5.99
N ILE A 153 -2.93 11.11 -5.19
CA ILE A 153 -2.46 11.98 -4.10
C ILE A 153 -2.05 13.38 -4.59
N SER A 154 -1.33 13.46 -5.71
CA SER A 154 -0.66 14.70 -6.16
C SER A 154 -1.58 15.88 -6.47
N SER A 155 -2.89 15.65 -6.61
CA SER A 155 -3.87 16.67 -7.03
C SER A 155 -4.71 17.24 -5.87
N ASN A 156 -4.35 16.96 -4.62
CA ASN A 156 -5.20 17.16 -3.45
C ASN A 156 -4.59 18.07 -2.37
N SER A 157 -5.40 18.53 -1.41
CA SER A 157 -4.93 19.35 -0.26
C SER A 157 -3.96 18.55 0.64
N GLU A 158 -3.05 19.22 1.35
CA GLU A 158 -2.02 18.54 2.18
C GLU A 158 -2.60 17.55 3.20
N LYS A 159 -3.72 17.92 3.85
CA LYS A 159 -4.41 17.02 4.78
C LYS A 159 -4.95 15.79 4.06
N LEU A 160 -5.57 15.98 2.90
CA LEU A 160 -6.11 14.90 2.09
C LEU A 160 -4.99 13.98 1.57
N GLN A 161 -3.83 14.54 1.20
CA GLN A 161 -2.64 13.79 0.84
C GLN A 161 -2.16 12.88 1.99
N GLN A 162 -2.15 13.39 3.23
CA GLN A 162 -1.78 12.60 4.40
C GLN A 162 -2.75 11.45 4.67
N ASP A 163 -4.07 11.72 4.63
CA ASP A 163 -5.10 10.71 4.86
C ASP A 163 -5.03 9.62 3.78
N ILE A 164 -4.91 10.00 2.51
CA ILE A 164 -4.77 9.05 1.39
C ILE A 164 -3.48 8.23 1.52
N THR A 165 -2.36 8.87 1.85
CA THR A 165 -1.06 8.19 2.05
C THR A 165 -1.16 7.14 3.15
N LYS A 166 -1.82 7.47 4.27
CA LYS A 166 -2.03 6.54 5.38
C LYS A 166 -2.85 5.33 4.95
N PHE A 167 -4.01 5.53 4.33
CA PHE A 167 -4.85 4.42 3.86
C PHE A 167 -4.14 3.52 2.85
N THR A 168 -3.40 4.14 1.93
CA THR A 168 -2.58 3.43 0.94
C THR A 168 -1.54 2.56 1.65
N LYS A 169 -0.81 3.13 2.61
CA LYS A 169 0.21 2.40 3.37
C LYS A 169 -0.39 1.26 4.17
N ASP A 170 -1.48 1.50 4.89
CA ASP A 170 -2.15 0.48 5.71
C ASP A 170 -2.62 -0.71 4.85
N ALA A 171 -3.12 -0.43 3.64
CA ALA A 171 -3.52 -1.45 2.67
C ALA A 171 -2.32 -2.27 2.13
N ILE A 172 -1.21 -1.60 1.78
CA ILE A 172 0.03 -2.26 1.34
C ILE A 172 0.57 -3.16 2.44
N ASP A 173 0.74 -2.62 3.66
CA ASP A 173 1.29 -3.35 4.80
C ASP A 173 0.47 -4.59 5.10
N MET A 174 -0.87 -4.48 5.06
CA MET A 174 -1.77 -5.60 5.26
C MET A 174 -1.58 -6.69 4.20
N ALA A 175 -1.49 -6.32 2.92
CA ALA A 175 -1.26 -7.27 1.82
C ALA A 175 0.10 -7.99 1.96
N VAL A 176 1.14 -7.25 2.37
CA VAL A 176 2.48 -7.81 2.64
C VAL A 176 2.44 -8.78 3.81
N GLN A 177 1.86 -8.36 4.93
CA GLN A 177 1.78 -9.18 6.14
C GLN A 177 0.99 -10.46 5.89
N ALA A 178 -0.15 -10.38 5.19
CA ALA A 178 -0.94 -11.55 4.83
C ALA A 178 -0.14 -12.54 3.97
N SER A 179 0.58 -12.04 2.97
CA SER A 179 1.44 -12.85 2.09
C SER A 179 2.57 -13.51 2.88
N GLN A 180 3.27 -12.76 3.72
CA GLN A 180 4.39 -13.24 4.53
C GLN A 180 3.95 -14.25 5.58
N ASN A 181 2.84 -14.00 6.29
CA ASN A 181 2.31 -14.88 7.33
C ASN A 181 1.94 -16.25 6.74
N LEU A 182 1.17 -16.26 5.65
CA LEU A 182 0.81 -17.51 4.99
C LEU A 182 2.06 -18.24 4.48
N ASN A 183 2.99 -17.50 3.85
CA ASN A 183 4.23 -18.10 3.36
C ASN A 183 5.06 -18.77 4.47
N ASN A 184 5.20 -18.11 5.61
CA ASN A 184 5.96 -18.62 6.75
C ASN A 184 5.29 -19.85 7.38
N GLN A 185 3.98 -19.82 7.56
CA GLN A 185 3.23 -20.96 8.12
C GLN A 185 3.26 -22.17 7.18
N LEU A 186 3.15 -21.95 5.86
CA LEU A 186 3.28 -23.02 4.87
C LEU A 186 4.67 -23.65 4.84
N GLN A 187 5.73 -22.84 5.02
CA GLN A 187 7.09 -23.37 5.15
C GLN A 187 7.23 -24.25 6.40
N GLN A 188 6.69 -23.81 7.53
CA GLN A 188 6.71 -24.58 8.78
C GLN A 188 5.96 -25.91 8.65
N ALA A 189 4.75 -25.90 8.09
CA ALA A 189 3.95 -27.09 7.84
C ALA A 189 4.65 -28.09 6.89
N ALA A 190 5.39 -27.58 5.90
CA ALA A 190 6.18 -28.41 4.98
C ALA A 190 7.35 -29.12 5.66
N THR A 191 7.97 -28.50 6.67
CA THR A 191 9.13 -29.07 7.40
C THR A 191 8.74 -30.03 8.52
N GLN A 192 7.50 -30.00 8.99
CA GLN A 192 7.00 -30.88 10.05
C GLN A 192 6.43 -32.21 9.54
N ALA A 193 6.44 -32.45 8.23
CA ALA A 193 6.02 -33.74 7.67
C ALA A 193 6.91 -34.88 8.20
N PRO A 194 6.36 -35.91 8.86
CA PRO A 194 7.15 -37.02 9.36
C PRO A 194 7.77 -37.79 8.18
N SER A 195 9.09 -37.94 8.21
CA SER A 195 9.86 -38.87 7.38
C SER A 195 9.51 -40.32 7.71
#